data_AF-A0A7S2TGX7-F1
#
_entry.id   AF-A0A7S2TGX7-F1
#
_cell.length_a   1.000
_cell.length_b   1.000
_cell.length_c   1.000
_cell.angle_alpha   90.00
_cell.angle_beta   90.00
_cell.angle_gamma   90.00
#
_symmetry.space_group_name_H-M   'P 1'
#
loop_
_entity.id
_entity.type
_entity.pdbx_description
1 polymer ?
#
loop_
_entity_poly.entity_id
_entity_poly.type
_entity_poly.pdbx_seq_one_letter_code
_entity_poly.pdbx_strand_id
1 'polypeptide(L)'
;VGFSYGDAADADSNEKEVAEDMFHFLHEFFAAHPRLAGNPLYIFGESYGGHFAPSVAYRVGKTLNLKGLGVGNGLTNPEVQYQYYARMAYNWSISKQGHPTVSEATYTKMTKEIPKCTKLIQACQTTTSACQIAQLLCNNAQIGPYEQTGLNPYDFREKCKVPPLCYDFSDVSDWLERDEGRDALG
;
A
#
# COMPACT_ATOMS: atom_id res chain seq x y z
N VAL A 1 -13.18 -2.58 -7.62
CA VAL A 1 -12.47 -1.32 -7.28
C VAL A 1 -12.45 -0.44 -8.52
N GLY A 2 -12.81 0.84 -8.40
CA GLY A 2 -13.02 1.68 -9.59
C GLY A 2 -14.15 1.11 -10.46
N PHE A 3 -13.90 0.96 -11.77
CA PHE A 3 -14.86 0.36 -12.70
C PHE A 3 -14.98 -1.16 -12.62
N SER A 4 -14.03 -1.86 -11.98
CA SER A 4 -14.13 -3.30 -11.79
C SER A 4 -15.16 -3.62 -10.70
N TYR A 5 -16.12 -4.48 -11.03
CA TYR A 5 -17.17 -4.98 -10.13
C TYR A 5 -17.33 -6.50 -10.30
N GLY A 6 -17.96 -7.12 -9.32
CA GLY A 6 -18.24 -8.55 -9.27
C GLY A 6 -19.30 -8.83 -8.21
N ASP A 7 -19.71 -10.09 -8.09
CA ASP A 7 -20.66 -10.48 -7.06
C ASP A 7 -20.03 -10.38 -5.67
N ALA A 8 -20.82 -10.01 -4.66
CA ALA A 8 -20.33 -9.87 -3.29
C ALA A 8 -19.76 -11.18 -2.71
N ALA A 9 -20.19 -12.33 -3.26
CA ALA A 9 -19.67 -13.64 -2.88
C ALA A 9 -18.24 -13.89 -3.38
N ASP A 10 -17.81 -13.19 -4.42
CA ASP A 10 -16.48 -13.29 -5.05
C ASP A 10 -15.53 -12.19 -4.55
N ALA A 11 -15.88 -11.50 -3.46
CA ALA A 11 -15.05 -10.45 -2.92
C ALA A 11 -13.77 -11.02 -2.28
N ASP A 12 -12.62 -10.62 -2.81
CA ASP A 12 -11.31 -10.96 -2.25
C ASP A 12 -11.13 -10.45 -0.82
N SER A 13 -10.57 -11.30 0.03
CA SER A 13 -10.31 -11.06 1.45
C SER A 13 -8.82 -11.06 1.81
N ASN A 14 -7.95 -11.48 0.88
CA ASN A 14 -6.52 -11.61 1.09
C ASN A 14 -5.72 -11.63 -0.24
N GLU A 15 -4.40 -11.47 -0.15
CA GLU A 15 -3.52 -11.36 -1.31
C GLU A 15 -3.44 -12.63 -2.18
N LYS A 16 -3.79 -13.80 -1.64
CA LYS A 16 -3.81 -15.04 -2.42
C LYS A 16 -4.98 -15.03 -3.40
N GLU A 17 -6.15 -14.57 -2.96
CA GLU A 17 -7.35 -14.44 -3.80
C GLU A 17 -7.12 -13.37 -4.88
N VAL A 18 -6.62 -12.19 -4.49
CA VAL A 18 -6.19 -11.13 -5.44
C VAL A 18 -5.20 -11.66 -6.48
N ALA A 19 -4.23 -12.48 -6.06
CA ALA A 19 -3.25 -13.05 -6.98
C ALA A 19 -3.86 -14.07 -7.95
N GLU A 20 -4.90 -14.80 -7.53
CA GLU A 20 -5.63 -15.74 -8.39
C GLU A 20 -6.47 -15.02 -9.44
N ASP A 21 -7.20 -13.98 -9.04
CA ASP A 21 -7.98 -13.14 -9.95
C ASP A 21 -7.08 -12.45 -10.98
N MET A 22 -5.95 -11.90 -10.53
CA MET A 22 -4.94 -11.33 -11.43
C MET A 22 -4.31 -12.37 -12.35
N PHE A 23 -4.16 -13.61 -11.90
CA PHE A 23 -3.72 -14.70 -12.77
C PHE A 23 -4.73 -14.95 -13.89
N HIS A 24 -6.02 -15.07 -13.57
CA HIS A 24 -7.08 -15.25 -14.57
C HIS A 24 -7.14 -14.07 -15.53
N PHE A 25 -7.20 -12.85 -15.00
CA PHE A 25 -7.22 -11.62 -15.81
C PHE A 25 -6.04 -11.59 -16.80
N LEU A 26 -4.81 -11.84 -16.35
CA LEU A 26 -3.64 -11.77 -17.23
C LEU A 26 -3.64 -12.85 -18.30
N HIS A 27 -4.14 -14.06 -18.02
CA HIS A 27 -4.24 -15.13 -19.03
C HIS A 27 -5.31 -14.79 -20.07
N GLU A 28 -6.48 -14.34 -19.65
CA GLU A 28 -7.54 -13.90 -20.57
C GLU A 28 -7.11 -12.67 -21.37
N PHE A 29 -6.43 -11.71 -20.75
CA PHE A 29 -5.87 -10.54 -21.44
C PHE A 29 -4.91 -10.95 -22.55
N PHE A 30 -3.97 -11.86 -22.27
CA PHE A 30 -3.03 -12.32 -23.30
C PHE A 30 -3.65 -13.25 -24.33
N ALA A 31 -4.72 -13.98 -24.00
CA ALA A 31 -5.52 -14.75 -24.95
C ALA A 31 -6.30 -13.82 -25.91
N ALA A 32 -6.90 -12.74 -25.39
CA ALA A 32 -7.59 -11.71 -26.16
C ALA A 32 -6.63 -10.83 -26.98
N HIS A 33 -5.38 -10.69 -26.52
CA HIS A 33 -4.33 -9.91 -27.19
C HIS A 33 -3.05 -10.74 -27.48
N PRO A 34 -3.10 -11.76 -28.36
CA PRO A 34 -1.97 -12.68 -28.59
C PRO A 34 -0.67 -12.00 -29.03
N ARG A 35 -0.79 -10.83 -29.69
CA ARG A 35 0.37 -10.02 -30.11
C ARG A 35 1.23 -9.53 -28.93
N LEU A 36 0.67 -9.45 -27.73
CA LEU A 36 1.37 -9.01 -26.52
C LEU A 36 1.93 -10.17 -25.68
N ALA A 37 1.42 -11.40 -25.87
CA ALA A 37 1.72 -12.55 -25.00
C ALA A 37 3.20 -12.96 -24.96
N GLY A 38 3.95 -12.70 -26.05
CA GLY A 38 5.38 -12.99 -26.12
C GLY A 38 6.28 -11.95 -25.45
N ASN A 39 5.75 -10.77 -25.11
CA ASN A 39 6.54 -9.68 -24.57
C ASN A 39 7.02 -9.96 -23.13
N PRO A 40 8.16 -9.38 -22.71
CA PRO A 40 8.53 -9.32 -21.31
C PRO A 40 7.43 -8.70 -20.45
N LEU A 41 6.96 -9.45 -19.45
CA LEU A 41 6.01 -8.95 -18.45
C LEU A 41 6.76 -8.40 -17.24
N TYR A 42 6.32 -7.25 -16.73
CA TYR A 42 6.78 -6.68 -15.48
C TYR A 42 5.59 -6.29 -14.61
N ILE A 43 5.66 -6.59 -13.31
CA ILE A 43 4.61 -6.24 -12.35
C ILE A 43 5.13 -5.15 -11.42
N PHE A 44 4.44 -4.04 -11.33
CA PHE A 44 4.78 -2.93 -10.44
C PHE A 44 3.63 -2.63 -9.48
N GLY A 45 3.96 -2.24 -8.26
CA GLY A 45 2.99 -1.77 -7.27
C GLY A 45 3.57 -0.69 -6.37
N GLU A 46 2.69 0.12 -5.78
CA GLU A 46 3.06 1.16 -4.82
C GLU A 46 2.22 1.04 -3.54
N SER A 47 2.76 1.48 -2.40
CA SER A 47 2.05 1.47 -1.11
C SER A 47 1.57 0.06 -0.74
N TYR A 48 0.27 -0.19 -0.62
CA TYR A 48 -0.27 -1.54 -0.40
C TYR A 48 0.00 -2.49 -1.58
N GLY A 49 0.33 -1.95 -2.75
CA GLY A 49 0.91 -2.71 -3.86
C GLY A 49 2.21 -3.44 -3.50
N GLY A 50 2.87 -3.09 -2.39
CA GLY A 50 3.96 -3.88 -1.81
C GLY A 50 3.54 -5.26 -1.27
N HIS A 51 2.24 -5.48 -1.05
CA HIS A 51 1.65 -6.80 -0.76
C HIS A 51 1.15 -7.48 -2.05
N PHE A 52 0.47 -6.74 -2.93
CA PHE A 52 -0.10 -7.29 -4.17
C PHE A 52 0.96 -7.67 -5.20
N ALA A 53 1.88 -6.77 -5.54
CA ALA A 53 2.81 -6.98 -6.64
C ALA A 53 3.69 -8.23 -6.45
N PRO A 54 4.28 -8.50 -5.27
CA PRO A 54 4.99 -9.75 -5.03
C PRO A 54 4.08 -10.99 -5.12
N SER A 55 2.83 -10.91 -4.62
CA SER A 55 1.88 -12.03 -4.62
C SER A 55 1.45 -12.40 -6.03
N VAL A 56 1.09 -11.40 -6.85
CA VAL A 56 0.76 -11.58 -8.28
C VAL A 56 1.96 -12.09 -9.06
N ALA A 57 3.14 -11.46 -8.89
CA ALA A 57 4.37 -11.88 -9.58
C ALA A 57 4.74 -13.33 -9.26
N TYR A 58 4.61 -13.74 -7.99
CA TYR A 58 4.81 -15.12 -7.58
C TYR A 58 3.82 -16.07 -8.28
N ARG A 59 2.54 -15.71 -8.30
CA ARG A 59 1.48 -16.55 -8.86
C ARG A 59 1.58 -16.75 -10.37
N VAL A 60 2.01 -15.74 -11.13
CA VAL A 60 2.09 -15.79 -12.61
C VAL A 60 3.47 -16.10 -13.16
N GLY A 61 4.52 -16.01 -12.33
CA GLY A 61 5.91 -16.08 -12.78
C GLY A 61 6.33 -17.40 -13.44
N LYS A 62 5.54 -18.48 -13.26
CA LYS A 62 5.77 -19.78 -13.91
C LYS A 62 4.99 -19.97 -15.21
N THR A 63 3.97 -19.17 -15.47
CA THR A 63 3.07 -19.37 -16.61
C THR A 63 3.16 -18.25 -17.65
N LEU A 64 3.63 -17.07 -17.25
CA LEU A 64 3.81 -15.92 -18.14
C LEU A 64 5.29 -15.55 -18.26
N ASN A 65 5.64 -14.76 -19.29
CA ASN A 65 7.00 -14.29 -19.55
C ASN A 65 7.45 -13.18 -18.57
N LEU A 66 7.33 -13.42 -17.26
CA LEU A 66 7.68 -12.46 -16.21
C LEU A 66 9.20 -12.24 -16.16
N LYS A 67 9.63 -10.99 -16.34
CA LYS A 67 11.04 -10.59 -16.31
C LYS A 67 11.41 -9.73 -15.12
N GLY A 68 10.44 -9.14 -14.42
CA GLY A 68 10.75 -8.34 -13.24
C GLY A 68 9.54 -7.92 -12.43
N LEU A 69 9.85 -7.48 -11.21
CA LEU A 69 8.95 -6.94 -10.23
C LEU A 69 9.56 -5.64 -9.70
N GLY A 70 8.75 -4.61 -9.51
CA GLY A 70 9.14 -3.40 -8.79
C GLY A 70 8.11 -3.01 -7.75
N VAL A 71 8.59 -2.51 -6.61
CA VAL A 71 7.73 -1.99 -5.54
C VAL A 71 8.23 -0.59 -5.16
N GLY A 72 7.42 0.42 -5.44
CA GLY A 72 7.68 1.80 -5.03
C GLY A 72 7.06 2.07 -3.66
N ASN A 73 7.84 2.60 -2.71
CA ASN A 73 7.33 3.06 -1.40
C ASN A 73 6.33 2.10 -0.70
N GLY A 74 6.53 0.79 -0.87
CA GLY A 74 5.51 -0.20 -0.51
C GLY A 74 5.60 -0.69 0.94
N LEU A 75 4.48 -1.16 1.48
CA LEU A 75 4.44 -1.98 2.69
C LEU A 75 4.57 -3.44 2.27
N THR A 76 5.66 -4.10 2.64
CA THR A 76 5.98 -5.48 2.24
C THR A 76 6.39 -6.33 3.44
N ASN A 77 7.20 -5.78 4.35
CA ASN A 77 7.56 -6.42 5.61
C ASN A 77 7.25 -5.48 6.78
N PRO A 78 6.01 -5.54 7.32
CA PRO A 78 5.59 -4.68 8.43
C PRO A 78 6.48 -4.82 9.67
N GLU A 79 6.98 -6.02 9.97
CA GLU A 79 7.82 -6.26 11.16
C GLU A 79 9.09 -5.42 11.14
N VAL A 80 9.72 -5.30 9.97
CA VAL A 80 10.91 -4.46 9.75
C VAL A 80 10.50 -3.00 9.64
N GLN A 81 9.52 -2.68 8.79
CA GLN A 81 9.21 -1.30 8.42
C GLN A 81 8.61 -0.48 9.58
N TYR A 82 7.79 -1.09 10.46
CA TYR A 82 7.19 -0.36 11.58
C TYR A 82 8.21 0.17 12.59
N GLN A 83 9.42 -0.39 12.61
CA GLN A 83 10.50 0.08 13.48
C GLN A 83 11.09 1.43 13.02
N TYR A 84 10.80 1.87 11.79
CA TYR A 84 11.39 3.08 11.21
C TYR A 84 10.50 4.32 11.32
N TYR A 85 9.21 4.20 11.64
CA TYR A 85 8.29 5.36 11.71
C TYR A 85 8.78 6.44 12.67
N ALA A 86 9.10 6.07 13.92
CA ALA A 86 9.60 7.02 14.92
C ALA A 86 10.89 7.73 14.47
N ARG A 87 11.85 6.96 13.92
CA ARG A 87 13.12 7.50 13.42
C ARG A 87 12.92 8.41 12.21
N MET A 88 11.98 8.09 11.33
CA MET A 88 11.65 8.91 10.16
C MET A 88 11.05 10.25 10.60
N ALA A 89 10.07 10.21 11.50
CA ALA A 89 9.37 11.38 12.00
C ALA A 89 10.24 12.31 12.86
N TYR A 90 11.32 11.79 13.46
CA TYR A 90 12.23 12.57 14.30
C TYR A 90 13.61 12.75 13.66
N ASN A 91 14.48 11.76 13.75
CA ASN A 91 15.89 11.88 13.35
C ASN A 91 16.07 12.19 11.86
N TRP A 92 15.33 11.51 10.98
CA TRP A 92 15.46 11.71 9.54
C TRP A 92 14.90 13.07 9.12
N SER A 93 13.75 13.45 9.65
CA SER A 93 13.22 14.79 9.38
C SER A 93 14.19 15.89 9.80
N ILE A 94 14.81 15.81 10.99
CA ILE A 94 15.87 16.75 11.40
C ILE A 94 17.00 16.79 10.38
N SER A 95 17.48 15.63 9.90
CA SER A 95 18.59 15.59 8.95
C SER A 95 18.23 16.11 7.55
N LYS A 96 16.94 16.16 7.19
CA LYS A 96 16.46 16.61 5.88
C LYS A 96 15.96 18.04 5.84
N GLN A 97 15.38 18.55 6.91
CA GLN A 97 14.78 19.89 6.93
C GLN A 97 15.20 20.75 8.15
N GLY A 98 16.11 20.25 8.99
CA GLY A 98 16.67 21.00 10.13
C GLY A 98 15.80 21.03 11.38
N HIS A 99 14.58 20.47 11.34
CA HIS A 99 13.67 20.37 12.48
C HIS A 99 12.87 19.05 12.43
N PRO A 100 12.42 18.54 13.59
CA PRO A 100 11.64 17.31 13.61
C PRO A 100 10.19 17.53 13.13
N THR A 101 9.51 16.48 12.66
CA THR A 101 8.06 16.52 12.40
C THR A 101 7.23 16.29 13.66
N VAL A 102 7.76 15.51 14.63
CA VAL A 102 7.13 15.23 15.93
C VAL A 102 8.00 15.74 17.08
N SER A 103 7.41 15.98 18.25
CA SER A 103 8.20 16.39 19.43
C SER A 103 9.12 15.26 19.92
N GLU A 104 10.18 15.61 20.67
CA GLU A 104 11.05 14.62 21.30
C GLU A 104 10.26 13.69 22.24
N ALA A 105 9.34 14.24 23.02
CA ALA A 105 8.46 13.45 23.90
C ALA A 105 7.59 12.47 23.12
N THR A 106 7.10 12.86 21.93
CA THR A 106 6.37 11.97 21.03
C THR A 106 7.28 10.87 20.50
N TYR A 107 8.47 11.23 20.01
CA TYR A 107 9.48 10.28 19.54
C TYR A 107 9.84 9.21 20.59
N THR A 108 10.05 9.61 21.85
CA THR A 108 10.32 8.67 22.95
C THR A 108 9.16 7.70 23.17
N LYS A 109 7.91 8.19 23.13
CA LYS A 109 6.72 7.34 23.26
C LYS A 109 6.60 6.35 22.11
N MET A 110 6.75 6.80 20.86
CA MET A 110 6.70 5.93 19.69
C MET A 110 7.76 4.82 19.77
N THR A 111 9.00 5.19 20.10
CA THR A 111 10.12 4.25 20.23
C THR A 111 9.87 3.20 21.31
N LYS A 112 9.27 3.57 22.44
CA LYS A 112 8.93 2.65 23.52
C LYS A 112 7.90 1.58 23.11
N GLU A 113 7.00 1.91 22.17
CA GLU A 113 5.97 0.97 21.70
C GLU A 113 6.47 0.01 20.60
N ILE A 114 7.66 0.25 20.01
CA ILE A 114 8.19 -0.58 18.92
C ILE A 114 8.26 -2.07 19.32
N PRO A 115 8.85 -2.49 20.46
CA PRO A 115 8.95 -3.91 20.80
C PRO A 115 7.59 -4.60 20.94
N LYS A 116 6.57 -3.88 21.43
CA LYS A 116 5.21 -4.40 21.53
C LYS A 116 4.60 -4.55 20.14
N CYS A 117 4.75 -3.56 19.27
CA CYS A 117 4.26 -3.62 17.91
C CYS A 117 4.90 -4.76 17.11
N THR A 118 6.23 -4.90 17.14
CA THR A 118 6.96 -5.99 16.48
C THR A 118 6.45 -7.36 16.93
N LYS A 119 6.26 -7.57 18.24
CA LYS A 119 5.69 -8.83 18.77
C LYS A 119 4.27 -9.11 18.29
N LEU A 120 3.42 -8.07 18.22
CA LEU A 120 2.05 -8.22 17.72
C LEU A 120 2.03 -8.59 16.23
N ILE A 121 2.91 -7.98 15.43
CA ILE A 121 3.07 -8.32 14.01
C ILE A 121 3.56 -9.77 13.85
N GLN A 122 4.54 -10.20 14.64
CA GLN A 122 5.01 -11.60 14.64
C GLN A 122 3.88 -12.58 15.01
N ALA A 123 3.05 -12.22 15.99
CA ALA A 123 1.87 -13.03 16.34
C ALA A 123 0.88 -13.11 15.17
N CYS A 124 0.62 -12.00 14.47
CA CYS A 124 -0.21 -11.97 13.26
C CYS A 124 0.29 -12.91 12.16
N GLN A 125 1.60 -12.96 11.92
CA GLN A 125 2.19 -13.84 10.89
C GLN A 125 1.92 -15.33 11.12
N THR A 126 1.64 -15.73 12.37
CA THR A 126 1.32 -17.12 12.72
C THR A 126 -0.15 -17.35 13.03
N THR A 127 -0.88 -16.29 13.42
CA THR A 127 -2.27 -16.36 13.88
C THR A 127 -3.08 -15.21 13.29
N THR A 128 -3.94 -15.51 12.32
CA THR A 128 -4.74 -14.51 11.59
C THR A 128 -5.60 -13.63 12.51
N SER A 129 -6.16 -14.16 13.59
CA SER A 129 -6.98 -13.37 14.53
C SER A 129 -6.18 -12.31 15.29
N ALA A 130 -4.85 -12.43 15.37
CA ALA A 130 -3.99 -11.42 15.98
C ALA A 130 -3.74 -10.21 15.06
N CYS A 131 -4.00 -10.32 13.76
CA CYS A 131 -3.68 -9.29 12.77
C CYS A 131 -4.47 -7.98 12.96
N GLN A 132 -5.77 -8.07 13.25
CA GLN A 132 -6.59 -6.87 13.46
C GLN A 132 -6.11 -6.07 14.68
N ILE A 133 -5.76 -6.77 15.77
CA ILE A 133 -5.23 -6.15 17.00
C ILE A 133 -3.85 -5.56 16.73
N ALA A 134 -2.99 -6.28 16.01
CA ALA A 134 -1.67 -5.80 15.64
C ALA A 134 -1.77 -4.51 14.82
N GLN A 135 -2.58 -4.50 13.76
CA GLN A 135 -2.80 -3.33 12.92
C GLN A 135 -3.31 -2.14 13.73
N LEU A 136 -4.36 -2.31 14.54
CA LEU A 136 -4.93 -1.23 15.33
C LEU A 136 -3.90 -0.61 16.29
N LEU A 137 -3.22 -1.44 17.07
CA LEU A 137 -2.29 -0.96 18.10
C LEU A 137 -1.01 -0.38 17.50
N CYS A 138 -0.48 -1.00 16.45
CA CYS A 138 0.71 -0.51 15.75
C CYS A 138 0.42 0.80 15.01
N ASN A 139 -0.72 0.94 14.32
CA ASN A 139 -1.06 2.17 13.61
C ASN A 139 -1.25 3.32 14.60
N ASN A 140 -1.98 3.10 15.70
CA ASN A 140 -2.14 4.12 16.73
C ASN A 140 -0.82 4.55 17.39
N ALA A 141 0.13 3.62 17.56
CA ALA A 141 1.41 3.93 18.19
C ALA A 141 2.43 4.57 17.24
N GLN A 142 2.46 4.16 15.97
CA GLN A 142 3.54 4.51 15.04
C GLN A 142 3.11 5.51 13.95
N ILE A 143 1.84 5.53 13.57
CA ILE A 143 1.32 6.38 12.48
C ILE A 143 0.51 7.55 13.07
N GLY A 144 -0.39 7.26 14.01
CA GLY A 144 -1.27 8.25 14.64
C GLY A 144 -0.57 9.51 15.17
N PRO A 145 0.59 9.43 15.85
CA PRO A 145 1.28 10.63 16.33
C PRO A 145 1.78 11.55 15.22
N TYR A 146 2.13 11.01 14.06
CA TYR A 146 2.49 11.80 12.88
C TYR A 146 1.25 12.42 12.24
N GLU A 147 0.15 11.68 12.10
CA GLU A 147 -1.11 12.20 11.53
C GLU A 147 -1.65 13.40 12.31
N GLN A 148 -1.51 13.38 13.64
CA GLN A 148 -1.90 14.50 14.53
C GLN A 148 -1.14 15.80 14.26
N THR A 149 -0.01 15.76 13.55
CA THR A 149 0.74 16.97 13.15
C THR A 149 0.07 17.74 12.00
N GLY A 150 -0.87 17.10 11.29
CA GLY A 150 -1.48 17.61 10.07
C GLY A 150 -0.53 17.70 8.87
N LEU A 151 0.67 17.13 8.97
CA LEU A 151 1.58 16.97 7.84
C LEU A 151 1.07 15.87 6.90
N ASN A 152 1.42 15.99 5.62
CA ASN A 152 1.05 15.00 4.62
C ASN A 152 1.87 13.71 4.86
N PRO A 153 1.25 12.53 5.07
CA PRO A 153 1.95 11.26 5.26
C PRO A 153 2.66 10.76 4.00
N TYR A 154 2.26 11.27 2.82
CA TYR A 154 2.89 10.96 1.53
C TYR A 154 4.06 11.89 1.20
N ASP A 155 4.06 13.11 1.76
CA ASP A 155 5.17 14.07 1.65
C ASP A 155 5.32 14.92 2.91
N PHE A 156 6.28 14.56 3.76
CA PHE A 156 6.50 15.23 5.05
C PHE A 156 6.94 16.70 4.96
N ARG A 157 7.23 17.20 3.75
CA ARG A 157 7.62 18.60 3.49
C ARG A 157 6.42 19.54 3.46
N GLU A 158 5.19 19.02 3.36
CA GLU A 158 3.98 19.84 3.25
C GLU A 158 2.87 19.41 4.22
N LYS A 159 1.86 20.28 4.36
CA LYS A 159 0.64 20.00 5.11
C LYS A 159 -0.32 19.16 4.25
N CYS A 160 -1.09 18.31 4.91
CA CYS A 160 -2.18 17.58 4.26
C CYS A 160 -3.29 18.58 3.91
N LYS A 161 -3.51 18.82 2.61
CA LYS A 161 -4.46 19.85 2.13
C LYS A 161 -5.87 19.27 1.96
N VAL A 162 -5.97 18.07 1.39
CA VAL A 162 -7.25 17.42 1.04
C VAL A 162 -7.29 16.01 1.62
N PRO A 163 -7.73 15.82 2.87
CA PRO A 163 -7.85 14.48 3.45
C PRO A 163 -8.87 13.60 2.68
N PRO A 164 -8.71 12.26 2.67
CA PRO A 164 -7.67 11.49 3.37
C PRO A 164 -6.37 11.32 2.58
N LEU A 165 -6.38 11.55 1.26
CA LEU A 165 -5.20 11.32 0.40
C LEU A 165 -4.22 12.49 0.35
N CYS A 166 -4.55 13.60 1.00
CA CYS A 166 -3.79 14.84 1.10
C CYS A 166 -3.53 15.60 -0.21
N TYR A 167 -4.00 15.07 -1.34
CA TYR A 167 -3.95 15.66 -2.67
C TYR A 167 -5.35 15.74 -3.28
N ASP A 168 -5.55 16.75 -4.12
CA ASP A 168 -6.78 16.93 -4.88
C ASP A 168 -6.74 16.04 -6.14
N PHE A 169 -7.70 15.13 -6.24
CA PHE A 169 -7.89 14.25 -7.38
C PHE A 169 -9.19 14.53 -8.13
N SER A 170 -9.87 15.66 -7.83
CA SER A 170 -11.18 16.00 -8.38
C SER A 170 -11.20 16.03 -9.90
N ASP A 171 -10.19 16.60 -10.55
CA ASP A 171 -10.11 16.61 -12.03
C ASP A 171 -10.19 15.20 -12.64
N VAL A 172 -9.56 14.22 -11.98
CA VAL A 172 -9.59 12.82 -12.43
C VAL A 172 -10.93 12.18 -12.13
N SER A 173 -11.44 12.30 -10.89
CA SER A 173 -12.73 11.70 -10.54
C SER A 173 -13.89 12.30 -11.35
N ASP A 174 -13.92 13.62 -11.48
CA ASP A 174 -14.96 14.34 -12.21
C ASP A 174 -14.99 13.93 -13.68
N TRP A 175 -13.82 13.74 -14.30
CA TRP A 175 -13.77 13.25 -15.68
C TRP A 175 -14.26 11.80 -15.79
N LEU A 176 -13.86 10.92 -14.87
CA LEU A 176 -14.29 9.51 -14.84
C LEU A 176 -15.79 9.33 -14.52
N GLU A 177 -16.43 10.33 -13.92
CA GLU A 177 -17.85 10.31 -13.57
C GLU A 177 -18.77 10.93 -14.63
N ARG A 178 -18.25 11.77 -15.53
CA ARG A 178 -19.01 12.34 -16.65
C ARG A 178 -19.39 11.28 -17.68
N ASP A 179 -20.55 11.45 -18.31
CA ASP A 179 -21.02 10.57 -19.38
C ASP A 179 -19.99 10.44 -20.51
N GLU A 180 -19.38 11.55 -20.93
CA GLU A 180 -18.32 11.55 -21.96
C GLU A 180 -17.12 10.66 -21.56
N GLY A 181 -16.68 10.74 -20.31
CA GLY A 181 -15.55 9.94 -19.83
C GLY A 181 -15.91 8.45 -19.71
N ARG A 182 -17.12 8.16 -19.25
CA ARG A 182 -17.64 6.78 -19.15
C ARG A 182 -17.84 6.16 -20.52
N ASP A 183 -18.54 6.83 -21.42
CA ASP A 183 -18.80 6.36 -22.78
C ASP A 183 -17.51 6.11 -23.57
N ALA A 184 -16.46 6.90 -23.32
CA ALA A 184 -15.16 6.71 -23.96
C ALA A 184 -14.40 5.46 -23.46
N LEU A 185 -14.67 5.00 -22.24
CA LEU A 185 -14.04 3.83 -21.63
C LEU A 185 -14.85 2.54 -21.84
N GLY A 186 -16.13 2.67 -22.20
CA GLY A 186 -17.09 1.57 -22.39
C GLY A 186 -17.82 1.17 -21.12
#